data_AF-A0A975S8E3-F1
#
_entry.id   AF-A0A975S8E3-F1
#
_cell.length_a   1.000
_cell.length_b   1.000
_cell.length_c   1.000
_cell.angle_alpha   90.00
_cell.angle_beta   90.00
_cell.angle_gamma   90.00
#
_symmetry.space_group_name_H-M   'P 1'
#
loop_
_entity.id
_entity.type
_entity.pdbx_description
1 polymer ?
#
loop_
_entity_poly.entity_id
_entity_poly.type
_entity_poly.pdbx_seq_one_letter_code
_entity_poly.pdbx_strand_id
1 'polypeptide(L)' 'MDEYVSTGTFWFTVALINAGLAEQKNRSRWNWFLVSLLLGPFATLLIVVWRAPEPVPPSMTRRGGWQEPAADR' A
#
# COMPACT_ATOMS: atom_id res chain seq x y z
N MET A 1 29.91 3.85 23.84
CA MET A 1 29.34 4.05 22.49
C MET A 1 28.95 2.68 21.99
N ASP A 2 27.72 2.24 22.27
CA ASP A 2 27.09 1.06 21.67
C ASP A 2 25.59 1.15 21.94
N GLU A 3 24.96 2.22 21.43
CA GLU A 3 23.51 2.34 21.46
C GLU A 3 22.94 1.49 20.33
N TYR A 4 22.84 0.19 20.57
CA TYR A 4 22.23 -0.75 19.63
C TYR A 4 20.74 -0.46 19.54
N VAL A 5 20.23 -0.36 18.31
CA VAL A 5 18.79 -0.36 18.07
C VAL A 5 18.24 -1.66 18.63
N SER A 6 17.33 -1.55 19.62
CA SER A 6 16.74 -2.74 20.22
C SER A 6 16.10 -3.60 19.13
N THR A 7 16.21 -4.92 19.25
CA THR A 7 15.61 -5.86 18.29
C THR A 7 14.13 -5.55 18.05
N GLY A 8 13.40 -5.14 19.11
CA GLY A 8 11.99 -4.74 19.01
C GLY A 8 11.78 -3.45 18.22
N THR A 9 12.62 -2.43 18.43
CA THR A 9 12.57 -1.18 17.64
C THR A 9 12.86 -1.45 16.17
N PHE A 10 13.88 -2.25 15.89
CA PHE A 10 14.22 -2.67 14.52
C PHE A 10 13.05 -3.39 13.86
N TRP A 11 12.45 -4.36 14.56
CA TRP A 11 11.30 -5.12 14.04
C TRP A 11 10.07 -4.24 13.80
N PHE A 12 9.76 -3.33 14.72
CA PHE A 12 8.66 -2.39 14.58
C PHE A 12 8.86 -1.44 13.40
N THR A 13 10.08 -0.91 13.22
CA THR A 13 10.43 -0.07 12.07
C THR A 13 10.27 -0.83 10.75
N VAL A 14 10.74 -2.08 10.66
CA VAL A 14 10.55 -2.93 9.47
C VAL A 14 9.06 -3.18 9.20
N ALA A 15 8.27 -3.44 10.24
CA ALA A 15 6.83 -3.64 10.10
C ALA A 15 6.10 -2.40 9.57
N LEU A 16 6.49 -1.20 10.02
CA LEU A 16 5.96 0.07 9.50
C LEU A 16 6.33 0.30 8.03
N ILE A 17 7.58 0.03 7.64
CA ILE A 17 8.04 0.16 6.26
C ILE A 17 7.24 -0.78 5.33
N ASN A 18 7.07 -2.03 5.74
CA ASN A 18 6.29 -3.01 4.97
C ASN A 18 4.80 -2.62 4.85
N ALA A 19 4.22 -2.01 5.88
CA ALA A 19 2.85 -1.50 5.83
C ALA A 19 2.70 -0.38 4.78
N GLY A 20 3.66 0.56 4.73
CA GLY A 20 3.70 1.63 3.73
C GLY A 20 3.90 1.11 2.30
N LEU A 21 4.78 0.12 2.11
CA LEU A 21 4.99 -0.52 0.81
C LEU A 21 3.73 -1.26 0.31
N ALA A 22 2.97 -1.86 1.22
CA ALA A 22 1.70 -2.49 0.89
C ALA A 22 0.62 -1.47 0.48
N GLU A 23 0.57 -0.31 1.17
CA GLU A 23 -0.35 0.78 0.84
C GLU A 23 -0.12 1.33 -0.58
N GLN A 24 1.13 1.51 -0.97
CA GLN A 24 1.51 1.91 -2.34
C GLN A 24 1.01 0.93 -3.42
N LYS A 25 0.74 -0.33 -3.05
CA LYS A 25 0.20 -1.37 -3.94
C LYS A 25 -1.31 -1.55 -3.83
N ASN A 26 -2.05 -0.55 -3.33
CA ASN A 26 -3.49 -0.62 -3.05
C ASN A 26 -3.89 -1.78 -2.11
N ARG A 27 -3.02 -2.12 -1.14
CA ARG A 27 -3.32 -3.13 -0.12
C ARG A 27 -3.53 -2.50 1.25
N SER A 28 -4.25 -3.23 2.11
CA SER A 28 -4.49 -2.78 3.50
C SER A 28 -3.19 -2.68 4.28
N ARG A 29 -2.78 -1.44 4.63
CA ARG A 29 -1.62 -1.16 5.47
C ARG A 29 -1.66 -1.92 6.81
N TRP A 30 -2.87 -2.09 7.39
CA TRP A 30 -3.04 -2.67 8.71
C TRP A 30 -2.83 -4.18 8.72
N ASN A 31 -3.35 -4.89 7.70
CA ASN A 31 -3.09 -6.31 7.56
C ASN A 31 -1.60 -6.56 7.35
N TRP A 32 -0.93 -5.79 6.48
CA TRP A 32 0.48 -5.98 6.19
C TRP A 32 1.42 -5.54 7.32
N PHE A 33 1.00 -4.57 8.13
CA PHE A 33 1.67 -4.25 9.39
C PHE A 33 1.65 -5.44 10.36
N LEU A 34 0.47 -6.01 10.64
CA LEU A 34 0.31 -7.15 11.54
C LEU A 34 1.04 -8.40 11.03
N VAL A 35 0.97 -8.66 9.73
CA VAL A 35 1.73 -9.75 9.08
C VAL A 35 3.23 -9.54 9.25
N SER A 36 3.73 -8.31 9.11
CA SER A 36 5.14 -7.98 9.33
C SER A 36 5.56 -8.02 10.79
N LEU A 37 4.65 -7.70 11.70
CA LEU A 37 4.88 -7.84 13.14
C LEU A 37 4.88 -9.31 13.59
N LEU A 38 4.37 -10.24 12.79
CA LEU A 38 4.41 -11.68 13.10
C LEU A 38 5.54 -12.41 12.38
N LEU A 39 5.76 -12.07 11.11
CA LEU A 39 6.71 -12.75 10.21
C LEU A 39 8.02 -11.98 10.02
N GLY A 40 8.13 -10.75 10.52
CA GLY A 40 9.31 -9.90 10.38
C GLY A 40 9.67 -9.65 8.90
N PRO A 41 10.95 -9.80 8.51
CA PRO A 41 11.41 -9.53 7.15
C PRO A 41 10.82 -10.48 6.09
N PHE A 42 10.27 -11.64 6.47
CA PHE A 42 9.59 -12.53 5.52
C PHE A 42 8.31 -11.90 4.95
N ALA A 43 7.69 -10.96 5.66
CA ALA A 43 6.55 -10.22 5.13
C ALA A 43 6.94 -9.36 3.91
N THR A 44 8.19 -8.88 3.83
CA THR A 44 8.69 -8.13 2.67
C THR A 44 8.74 -9.03 1.42
N LEU A 45 9.19 -10.27 1.57
CA LEU A 45 9.21 -11.25 0.48
C LEU A 45 7.78 -11.52 -0.03
N LEU A 46 6.83 -11.68 0.88
CA LEU A 46 5.41 -11.86 0.54
C LEU A 46 4.81 -10.63 -0.17
N ILE A 47 5.16 -9.41 0.25
CA ILE A 47 4.69 -8.18 -0.41
C ILE A 47 5.22 -8.08 -1.85
N VAL A 48 6.48 -8.46 -2.07
CA VAL A 48 7.13 -8.34 -3.37
C VAL A 48 6.67 -9.42 -4.35
N VAL A 49 6.58 -10.68 -3.90
CA VAL A 49 6.22 -11.82 -4.76
C VAL A 49 4.73 -11.83 -5.09
N TRP A 50 3.87 -11.39 -4.17
CA TRP A 50 2.43 -11.47 -4.37
C TRP A 50 1.96 -10.34 -5.31
N ARG A 51 1.14 -10.68 -6.32
CA ARG A 51 0.58 -9.72 -7.29
C ARG A 51 -0.34 -8.69 -6.63
N ALA A 52 -0.11 -7.40 -6.89
CA ALA A 52 -1.00 -6.35 -6.40
C ALA A 52 -2.43 -6.58 -6.93
N PRO A 53 -3.48 -6.40 -6.10
CA PRO A 53 -4.85 -6.39 -6.59
C PRO A 53 -4.99 -5.39 -7.73
N GLU A 54 -5.81 -5.71 -8.74
CA GLU A 54 -6.12 -4.73 -9.78
C GLU A 54 -6.72 -3.47 -9.14
N PRO A 55 -6.31 -2.28 -9.59
CA PRO A 55 -6.93 -1.05 -9.14
C PRO A 55 -8.43 -1.15 -9.43
N VAL A 56 -9.27 -0.97 -8.40
CA VAL A 56 -10.71 -0.83 -8.63
C VAL A 56 -10.86 0.42 -9.50
N PRO A 57 -11.37 0.31 -10.74
CA PRO A 57 -11.55 1.48 -11.58
C PRO A 57 -12.46 2.44 -10.84
N PRO A 58 -12.13 3.74 -10.80
CA PRO A 58 -12.98 4.71 -10.14
C PRO A 58 -14.39 4.56 -10.71
N SER A 59 -15.40 4.50 -9.83
CA SER A 59 -16.78 4.55 -10.27
C SER A 59 -17.01 5.92 -10.90
N MET A 60 -16.80 5.98 -12.21
CA MET A 60 -17.22 7.10 -13.03
C MET A 60 -18.74 7.08 -13.08
N THR A 61 -19.39 7.43 -11.96
CA THR A 61 -20.74 7.98 -12.02
C THR A 61 -20.58 9.29 -12.77
N ARG A 62 -20.76 9.23 -14.10
CA ARG A 62 -20.86 10.35 -15.02
C ARG A 62 -21.89 11.34 -14.46
N ARG A 63 -21.47 12.25 -13.60
CA ARG A 63 -22.31 13.32 -13.05
C ARG A 63 -21.79 14.62 -13.64
N GLY A 64 -22.23 14.87 -14.86
CA GLY A 64 -21.75 15.96 -15.70
C GLY A 64 -21.37 15.39 -17.05
N GLY A 65 -22.38 15.16 -17.90
CA GLY A 65 -22.13 14.97 -19.31
C GLY A 65 -21.40 16.20 -19.81
N TRP A 66 -20.19 16.00 -20.32
CA TRP A 66 -19.57 16.96 -21.22
C TRP A 66 -20.62 17.26 -22.28
N GLN A 67 -21.21 18.45 -22.25
CA GLN A 67 -21.90 18.95 -23.43
C GLN A 67 -20.78 19.24 -24.41
N GLU A 68 -20.68 18.45 -25.48
CA GLU A 68 -19.92 18.87 -26.65
C GLU A 68 -20.32 20.32 -26.95
N PRO A 69 -19.38 21.30 -26.93
CA PRO A 69 -19.71 22.62 -27.43
C PRO A 69 -20.13 22.42 -28.88
N ALA A 70 -21.39 22.74 -29.18
CA ALA A 70 -22.01 22.58 -30.47
C ALA A 70 -21.05 23.09 -31.54
N ALA A 71 -20.50 22.16 -32.31
CA ALA A 71 -19.65 22.44 -33.46
C ALA A 71 -20.55 22.91 -34.61
N ASP A 72 -21.24 24.04 -34.45
CA ASP A 72 -21.96 24.72 -35.52
C ASP A 72 -22.24 26.20 -35.24
N ARG A 73 -21.34 27.07 -35.69
CA ARG A 73 -21.59 28.13 -36.71
C ARG A 73 -20.46 29.14 -36.78
#